data_AF-A0A1Y4HHE4-F1
#
_entry.id   AF-A0A1Y4HHE4-F1
#
_cell.length_a   1.000
_cell.length_b   1.000
_cell.length_c   1.000
_cell.angle_alpha   90.00
_cell.angle_beta   90.00
_cell.angle_gamma   90.00
#
_symmetry.space_group_name_H-M   'P 1'
#
loop_
_entity.id
_entity.type
_entity.pdbx_description
1 polymer ?
#
loop_
_entity_poly.entity_id
_entity_poly.type
_entity_poly.pdbx_seq_one_letter_code
_entity_poly.pdbx_strand_id
1 'polypeptide(L)'
;MGTTISGMTGRGSIRHNNRSFTAANVDRSRTGQNVTFCNEDLKQVYHEVFDEALAAYNAKKKKTRDKIPDYYEHIRQSKQEKLFHEAIFQIGNLNDCGCGSPGGERAAAALKEFAESFQERNPHLRVFNMVLHMDEATPHLHVDFVPVATEQTRGLSTRVSMKQALKQQGFESLGRKQTEWKAWMEREKASLAEIAQAHEFEIVSLGGGRPHMDLPEYRAAAQRLEAVQEQVTAAEQDMAVLERQKKALGKTVRRLQAAEKVQVDLDAIRPEKTLTGAVKGVTVEQIKELKAAAIRGAAAEQEVRELKAENKQLQSRLPSMKEKLKEAQERQELISENRDLRQQVAYLEDSLDSERNFSSRLLEGVGAVLDFLDRHLPEQFRPLIERARELLPVPELQQPEQEQERSHTWGGMEL
;
A
#
# COMPACT_ATOMS: atom_id res chain seq x y z
N MET A 1 10.44 14.49 2.68
CA MET A 1 9.61 13.34 2.25
C MET A 1 9.10 12.72 3.54
N GLY A 2 7.79 12.63 3.73
CA GLY A 2 7.24 12.07 4.96
C GLY A 2 7.54 10.57 5.11
N THR A 3 7.82 10.15 6.33
CA THR A 3 8.10 8.76 6.72
C THR A 3 6.85 8.10 7.28
N THR A 4 6.66 6.81 6.99
CA THR A 4 5.46 6.07 7.38
C THR A 4 5.71 5.13 8.55
N ILE A 5 4.71 4.92 9.40
CA ILE A 5 4.72 3.86 10.41
C ILE A 5 3.91 2.68 9.90
N SER A 6 4.45 1.46 10.04
CA SER A 6 3.68 0.24 9.82
C SER A 6 3.71 -0.65 11.06
N GLY A 7 2.55 -1.23 11.34
CA GLY A 7 2.30 -2.19 12.41
C GLY A 7 1.36 -3.24 11.87
N MET A 8 1.77 -4.50 11.87
CA MET A 8 0.99 -5.60 11.30
C MET A 8 1.11 -6.87 12.12
N THR A 9 0.22 -7.82 11.84
CA THR A 9 0.28 -9.16 12.42
C THR A 9 1.02 -10.09 11.49
N GLY A 10 1.98 -10.82 12.06
CA GLY A 10 2.68 -11.87 11.35
C GLY A 10 1.97 -13.22 11.51
N ARG A 11 2.37 -14.19 10.67
CA ARG A 11 1.94 -15.59 10.86
C ARG A 11 2.63 -16.23 12.08
N GLY A 12 3.64 -15.60 12.67
CA GLY A 12 4.41 -16.10 13.79
C GLY A 12 5.43 -17.15 13.35
N SER A 13 6.72 -16.80 13.36
CA SER A 13 7.78 -17.77 13.05
C SER A 13 9.01 -17.56 13.93
N ILE A 14 9.00 -18.21 15.09
CA ILE A 14 10.12 -18.19 16.05
C ILE A 14 11.45 -18.59 15.39
N ARG A 15 11.42 -19.59 14.50
CA ARG A 15 12.61 -20.05 13.77
C ARG A 15 13.17 -18.99 12.81
N HIS A 16 12.31 -18.18 12.20
CA HIS A 16 12.72 -17.08 11.33
C HIS A 16 13.31 -15.94 12.17
N ASN A 17 12.60 -15.57 13.24
CA ASN A 17 12.96 -14.46 14.12
C ASN A 17 14.32 -14.71 14.79
N ASN A 18 14.56 -15.95 15.21
CA ASN A 18 15.82 -16.36 15.84
C ASN A 18 16.85 -16.91 14.84
N ARG A 19 16.66 -16.68 13.54
CA ARG A 19 17.59 -17.05 12.46
C ARG A 19 18.04 -18.52 12.51
N SER A 20 17.17 -19.42 12.97
CA SER A 20 17.40 -20.87 12.98
C SER A 20 17.39 -21.47 11.57
N PHE A 21 16.99 -20.69 10.57
CA PHE A 21 17.25 -20.92 9.16
C PHE A 21 17.46 -19.58 8.46
N THR A 22 18.18 -19.57 7.33
CA THR A 22 18.36 -18.36 6.52
C THR A 22 17.30 -18.30 5.44
N ALA A 23 16.48 -17.24 5.43
CA ALA A 23 15.59 -16.93 4.31
C ALA A 23 16.34 -16.17 3.20
N ALA A 24 15.85 -16.21 1.96
CA ALA A 24 16.54 -15.64 0.80
C ALA A 24 16.70 -14.11 0.85
N ASN A 25 15.89 -13.43 1.67
CA ASN A 25 15.92 -11.98 1.91
C ASN A 25 16.90 -11.55 3.01
N VAL A 26 17.60 -12.48 3.65
CA VAL A 26 18.53 -12.20 4.76
C VAL A 26 19.96 -12.03 4.25
N ASP A 27 20.55 -10.89 4.55
CA ASP A 27 21.98 -10.62 4.37
C ASP A 27 22.76 -11.10 5.60
N ARG A 28 23.37 -12.29 5.44
CA ARG A 28 24.14 -12.95 6.51
C ARG A 28 25.28 -12.11 7.08
N SER A 29 25.83 -11.16 6.30
CA SER A 29 26.91 -10.30 6.79
C SER A 29 26.45 -9.34 7.89
N ARG A 30 25.14 -9.05 7.93
CA ARG A 30 24.51 -8.11 8.88
C ARG A 30 23.76 -8.80 10.02
N THR A 31 23.59 -10.12 10.01
CA THR A 31 22.84 -10.84 11.07
C THR A 31 23.40 -10.58 12.48
N GLY A 32 24.71 -10.33 12.62
CA GLY A 32 25.30 -9.93 13.90
C GLY A 32 24.86 -8.56 14.43
N GLN A 33 24.13 -7.77 13.64
CA GLN A 33 23.57 -6.48 14.02
C GLN A 33 22.13 -6.60 14.55
N ASN A 34 21.50 -7.78 14.44
CA ASN A 34 20.19 -8.01 15.02
C ASN A 34 20.25 -7.89 16.55
N VAL A 35 19.16 -7.43 17.17
CA VAL A 35 19.07 -7.27 18.62
C VAL A 35 17.95 -8.14 19.15
N THR A 36 18.29 -9.06 20.05
CA THR A 36 17.31 -9.88 20.78
C THR A 36 17.07 -9.27 22.15
N PHE A 37 15.83 -8.85 22.42
CA PHE A 37 15.43 -8.27 23.72
C PHE A 37 14.97 -9.37 24.68
N CYS A 38 14.27 -10.38 24.16
CA CYS A 38 13.92 -11.59 24.90
C CYS A 38 13.82 -12.78 23.94
N ASN A 39 14.10 -13.97 24.45
CA ASN A 39 14.00 -15.24 23.74
C ASN A 39 13.84 -16.37 24.77
N GLU A 40 12.62 -16.54 25.25
CA GLU A 40 12.24 -17.51 26.26
C GLU A 40 11.57 -18.73 25.62
N ASP A 41 11.68 -19.90 26.26
CA ASP A 41 10.97 -21.10 25.81
C ASP A 41 9.46 -20.91 26.01
N LEU A 42 8.70 -20.96 24.92
CA LEU A 42 7.26 -20.73 24.95
C LEU A 42 6.54 -21.73 25.87
N LYS A 43 6.99 -22.99 25.92
CA LYS A 43 6.33 -24.00 26.77
C LYS A 43 6.59 -23.69 28.24
N GLN A 44 7.79 -23.27 28.61
CA GLN A 44 8.10 -22.79 29.95
C GLN A 44 7.23 -21.59 30.35
N VAL A 45 7.08 -20.60 29.48
CA VAL A 45 6.19 -19.45 29.73
C VAL A 45 4.76 -19.89 30.02
N TYR A 46 4.25 -20.92 29.33
CA TYR A 46 2.93 -21.47 29.61
C TYR A 46 2.82 -22.06 31.02
N HIS A 47 3.84 -22.79 31.47
CA HIS A 47 3.87 -23.37 32.81
C HIS A 47 3.93 -22.27 33.88
N GLU A 48 4.76 -21.25 33.68
CA GLU A 48 4.87 -20.12 34.60
C GLU A 48 3.57 -19.32 34.74
N VAL A 49 2.86 -19.11 33.63
CA VAL A 49 1.68 -18.22 33.61
C VAL A 49 0.39 -18.93 33.98
N PHE A 50 0.22 -20.22 33.61
CA PHE A 50 -1.09 -20.88 33.65
C PHE A 50 -1.21 -22.05 34.63
N ASP A 51 -0.11 -22.63 35.12
CA ASP A 51 -0.18 -23.88 35.89
C ASP A 51 -0.94 -23.73 37.21
N GLU A 52 -0.82 -22.58 37.90
CA GLU A 52 -1.57 -22.31 39.12
C GLU A 52 -3.09 -22.32 38.85
N ALA A 53 -3.52 -21.58 37.82
CA ALA A 53 -4.93 -21.51 37.43
C ALA A 53 -5.44 -22.87 36.90
N LEU A 54 -4.59 -23.62 36.20
CA LEU A 54 -4.88 -24.98 35.73
C LEU A 54 -5.10 -25.95 36.89
N ALA A 55 -4.22 -25.92 37.90
CA ALA A 55 -4.33 -26.74 39.09
C ALA A 55 -5.64 -26.44 39.84
N ALA A 56 -5.95 -25.16 40.06
CA ALA A 56 -7.20 -24.73 40.68
C ALA A 56 -8.45 -25.14 39.88
N TYR A 57 -8.39 -25.07 38.55
CA TYR A 57 -9.46 -25.54 37.68
C TYR A 57 -9.68 -27.05 37.79
N ASN A 58 -8.59 -27.83 37.69
CA ASN A 58 -8.63 -29.29 37.73
C ASN A 58 -9.07 -29.83 39.10
N ALA A 59 -8.74 -29.14 40.20
CA ALA A 59 -9.19 -29.50 41.54
C ALA A 59 -10.73 -29.50 41.67
N LYS A 60 -11.43 -28.65 40.89
CA LYS A 60 -12.90 -28.57 40.87
C LYS A 60 -13.55 -29.69 40.03
N LYS A 61 -12.77 -30.53 39.33
CA LYS A 61 -13.29 -31.56 38.41
C LYS A 61 -13.33 -32.94 39.05
N LYS A 62 -14.50 -33.57 38.99
CA LYS A 62 -14.72 -34.93 39.54
C LYS A 62 -14.18 -36.04 38.63
N LYS A 63 -14.33 -35.92 37.30
CA LYS A 63 -13.92 -36.97 36.35
C LYS A 63 -12.59 -36.61 35.70
N THR A 64 -11.69 -37.60 35.57
CA THR A 64 -10.37 -37.40 34.95
C THR A 64 -10.46 -36.88 33.51
N ARG A 65 -11.46 -37.33 32.74
CA ARG A 65 -11.68 -36.86 31.36
C ARG A 65 -12.04 -35.36 31.25
N ASP A 66 -12.49 -34.75 32.34
CA ASP A 66 -12.88 -33.34 32.39
C ASP A 66 -11.71 -32.45 32.87
N LYS A 67 -10.57 -33.05 33.25
CA LYS A 67 -9.34 -32.36 33.64
C LYS A 67 -8.48 -32.11 32.40
N ILE A 68 -7.76 -31.00 32.41
CA ILE A 68 -6.79 -30.65 31.37
C ILE A 68 -5.40 -31.04 31.89
N PRO A 69 -4.71 -32.03 31.30
CA PRO A 69 -3.42 -32.49 31.82
C PRO A 69 -2.30 -31.46 31.65
N ASP A 70 -2.25 -30.81 30.49
CA ASP A 70 -1.22 -29.85 30.09
C ASP A 70 -1.92 -28.76 29.28
N TYR A 71 -1.82 -27.51 29.74
CA TYR A 71 -2.55 -26.40 29.10
C TYR A 71 -1.91 -25.94 27.80
N TYR A 72 -0.58 -26.05 27.66
CA TYR A 72 0.11 -25.77 26.40
C TYR A 72 -0.38 -26.72 25.30
N GLU A 73 -0.39 -28.03 25.57
CA GLU A 73 -0.90 -29.04 24.62
C GLU A 73 -2.39 -28.85 24.33
N HIS A 74 -3.17 -28.44 25.34
CA HIS A 74 -4.58 -28.12 25.17
C HIS A 74 -4.79 -26.97 24.17
N ILE A 75 -4.02 -25.88 24.29
CA ILE A 75 -4.10 -24.75 23.36
C ILE A 75 -3.52 -25.12 21.99
N ARG A 76 -2.41 -25.87 21.93
CA ARG A 76 -1.82 -26.36 20.67
C ARG A 76 -2.80 -27.15 19.81
N GLN A 77 -3.70 -27.90 20.45
CA GLN A 77 -4.72 -28.72 19.78
C GLN A 77 -6.05 -27.97 19.58
N SER A 78 -6.19 -26.78 20.16
CA SER A 78 -7.41 -25.97 20.07
C SER A 78 -7.56 -25.37 18.67
N LYS A 79 -8.82 -25.23 18.23
CA LYS A 79 -9.20 -24.47 17.02
C LYS A 79 -9.59 -23.03 17.31
N GLN A 80 -9.72 -22.66 18.60
CA GLN A 80 -10.24 -21.36 19.03
C GLN A 80 -9.14 -20.34 19.26
N GLU A 81 -8.07 -20.75 19.96
CA GLU A 81 -6.99 -19.86 20.40
C GLU A 81 -5.66 -20.36 19.79
N LYS A 82 -4.73 -19.43 19.56
CA LYS A 82 -3.37 -19.76 19.10
C LYS A 82 -2.42 -19.83 20.30
N LEU A 83 -1.31 -20.55 20.15
CA LEU A 83 -0.26 -20.60 21.18
C LEU A 83 0.37 -19.22 21.44
N PHE A 84 0.50 -18.42 20.39
CA PHE A 84 1.00 -17.06 20.47
C PHE A 84 0.57 -16.25 19.25
N HIS A 85 0.83 -14.96 19.33
CA HIS A 85 0.63 -14.02 18.24
C HIS A 85 1.92 -13.24 17.99
N GLU A 86 2.11 -12.78 16.75
CA GLU A 86 3.25 -11.97 16.34
C GLU A 86 2.76 -10.59 15.86
N ALA A 87 3.39 -9.53 16.38
CA ALA A 87 3.27 -8.18 15.86
C ALA A 87 4.61 -7.73 15.26
N ILE A 88 4.56 -7.09 14.11
CA ILE A 88 5.73 -6.58 13.39
C ILE A 88 5.60 -5.07 13.25
N PHE A 89 6.63 -4.33 13.65
CA PHE A 89 6.68 -2.88 13.58
C PHE A 89 7.87 -2.39 12.75
N GLN A 90 7.64 -1.38 11.92
CA GLN A 90 8.66 -0.78 11.06
C GLN A 90 8.40 0.72 10.87
N ILE A 91 9.50 1.47 10.78
CA ILE A 91 9.53 2.89 10.41
C ILE A 91 10.08 3.00 8.97
N GLY A 92 9.37 3.75 8.13
CA GLY A 92 9.76 4.00 6.74
C GLY A 92 9.71 2.78 5.82
N ASN A 93 10.43 2.88 4.72
CA ASN A 93 10.61 1.87 3.68
C ASN A 93 12.09 1.82 3.25
N LEU A 94 12.42 1.05 2.22
CA LEU A 94 13.81 0.86 1.78
C LEU A 94 14.50 2.18 1.38
N ASN A 95 13.74 3.14 0.83
CA ASN A 95 14.33 4.38 0.28
C ASN A 95 14.74 5.37 1.37
N ASP A 96 14.00 5.44 2.48
CA ASP A 96 14.27 6.39 3.57
C ASP A 96 14.88 5.73 4.82
N CYS A 97 14.58 4.45 5.06
CA CYS A 97 15.00 3.71 6.26
C CYS A 97 15.67 2.36 5.95
N GLY A 98 16.30 2.19 4.79
CA GLY A 98 17.00 0.95 4.45
C GLY A 98 18.10 0.59 5.46
N CYS A 99 18.26 -0.70 5.77
CA CYS A 99 19.32 -1.16 6.68
C CYS A 99 20.70 -0.76 6.15
N GLY A 100 21.57 -0.22 7.03
CA GLY A 100 22.90 0.31 6.65
C GLY A 100 22.90 1.75 6.13
N SER A 101 21.73 2.41 6.06
CA SER A 101 21.62 3.85 5.83
C SER A 101 21.50 4.62 7.16
N PRO A 102 21.81 5.93 7.18
CA PRO A 102 21.57 6.76 8.36
C PRO A 102 20.10 6.75 8.82
N GLY A 103 19.16 6.73 7.87
CA GLY A 103 17.74 6.64 8.18
C GLY A 103 17.36 5.30 8.82
N GLY A 104 17.97 4.20 8.35
CA GLY A 104 17.81 2.88 8.97
C GLY A 104 18.39 2.81 10.38
N GLU A 105 19.56 3.40 10.63
CA GLU A 105 20.14 3.45 11.98
C GLU A 105 19.25 4.25 12.97
N ARG A 106 18.69 5.38 12.52
CA ARG A 106 17.71 6.14 13.32
C ARG A 106 16.43 5.36 13.56
N ALA A 107 15.89 4.70 12.53
CA ALA A 107 14.72 3.85 12.66
C ALA A 107 14.95 2.70 13.67
N ALA A 108 16.14 2.10 13.63
CA ALA A 108 16.54 1.08 14.59
C ALA A 108 16.64 1.62 16.02
N ALA A 109 17.15 2.84 16.22
CA ALA A 109 17.19 3.49 17.53
C ALA A 109 15.78 3.73 18.10
N ALA A 110 14.87 4.28 17.29
CA ALA A 110 13.47 4.46 17.67
C ALA A 110 12.77 3.13 17.98
N LEU A 111 13.02 2.08 17.19
CA LEU A 111 12.45 0.74 17.43
C LEU A 111 13.00 0.09 18.72
N LYS A 112 14.24 0.36 19.11
CA LYS A 112 14.80 -0.10 20.40
C LYS A 112 14.07 0.54 21.58
N GLU A 113 13.87 1.86 21.54
CA GLU A 113 13.13 2.58 22.58
C GLU A 113 11.66 2.10 22.67
N PHE A 114 11.04 1.87 21.51
CA PHE A 114 9.69 1.30 21.45
C PHE A 114 9.62 -0.10 22.06
N ALA A 115 10.64 -0.94 21.84
CA ALA A 115 10.75 -2.29 22.36
C ALA A 115 10.89 -2.30 23.91
N GLU A 116 11.75 -1.45 24.45
CA GLU A 116 12.04 -1.35 25.89
C GLU A 116 10.79 -1.02 26.72
N SER A 117 9.90 -0.21 26.17
CA SER A 117 8.67 0.24 26.83
C SER A 117 7.43 -0.60 26.44
N PHE A 118 7.58 -1.61 25.58
CA PHE A 118 6.44 -2.37 25.04
C PHE A 118 5.69 -3.18 26.09
N GLN A 119 6.41 -3.92 26.95
CA GLN A 119 5.79 -4.80 27.94
C GLN A 119 5.00 -4.01 28.99
N GLU A 120 5.46 -2.81 29.36
CA GLU A 120 4.79 -1.92 30.31
C GLU A 120 3.45 -1.40 29.75
N ARG A 121 3.41 -1.03 28.46
CA ARG A 121 2.15 -0.64 27.77
C ARG A 121 1.17 -1.80 27.57
N ASN A 122 1.66 -3.04 27.67
CA ASN A 122 0.94 -4.25 27.30
C ASN A 122 0.96 -5.31 28.41
N PRO A 123 0.42 -5.02 29.61
CA PRO A 123 0.55 -5.89 30.78
C PRO A 123 -0.16 -7.26 30.61
N HIS A 124 -1.15 -7.36 29.72
CA HIS A 124 -1.85 -8.63 29.43
C HIS A 124 -1.29 -9.37 28.21
N LEU A 125 -0.23 -8.86 27.58
CA LEU A 125 0.46 -9.53 26.48
C LEU A 125 1.84 -9.94 26.97
N ARG A 126 2.00 -11.20 27.40
CA ARG A 126 3.28 -11.72 27.87
C ARG A 126 4.19 -11.95 26.67
N VAL A 127 5.11 -11.03 26.42
CA VAL A 127 6.11 -11.16 25.35
C VAL A 127 7.10 -12.24 25.75
N PHE A 128 7.39 -13.21 24.89
CA PHE A 128 8.39 -14.24 25.16
C PHE A 128 9.54 -14.23 24.14
N ASN A 129 9.33 -13.67 22.94
CA ASN A 129 10.36 -13.51 21.94
C ASN A 129 10.23 -12.14 21.27
N MET A 130 11.33 -11.36 21.24
CA MET A 130 11.34 -10.03 20.66
C MET A 130 12.70 -9.76 20.02
N VAL A 131 12.68 -9.51 18.70
CA VAL A 131 13.90 -9.40 17.89
C VAL A 131 13.77 -8.24 16.91
N LEU A 132 14.76 -7.35 16.92
CA LEU A 132 14.95 -6.33 15.90
C LEU A 132 15.87 -6.89 14.81
N HIS A 133 15.35 -7.01 13.59
CA HIS A 133 16.13 -7.42 12.42
C HIS A 133 16.79 -6.20 11.77
N MET A 134 18.10 -6.31 11.55
CA MET A 134 18.94 -5.32 10.86
C MET A 134 19.56 -5.91 9.57
N ASP A 135 19.25 -7.16 9.27
CA ASP A 135 19.86 -7.96 8.20
C ASP A 135 18.96 -8.17 6.98
N GLU A 136 17.82 -7.48 6.92
CA GLU A 136 16.91 -7.48 5.77
C GLU A 136 16.91 -6.12 5.04
N ALA A 137 15.85 -5.83 4.27
CA ALA A 137 15.76 -4.58 3.51
C ALA A 137 15.68 -3.34 4.43
N THR A 138 14.87 -3.43 5.48
CA THR A 138 14.55 -2.34 6.41
C THR A 138 14.60 -2.85 7.85
N PRO A 139 14.98 -2.03 8.83
CA PRO A 139 14.90 -2.38 10.24
C PRO A 139 13.45 -2.62 10.63
N HIS A 140 13.16 -3.74 11.26
CA HIS A 140 11.82 -4.06 11.75
C HIS A 140 11.87 -4.93 12.98
N LEU A 141 10.93 -4.70 13.90
CA LEU A 141 10.83 -5.35 15.19
C LEU A 141 9.75 -6.43 15.14
N HIS A 142 10.13 -7.66 15.43
CA HIS A 142 9.20 -8.76 15.70
C HIS A 142 8.93 -8.84 17.20
N VAL A 143 7.66 -8.95 17.57
CA VAL A 143 7.19 -9.11 18.94
C VAL A 143 6.24 -10.30 19.01
N ASP A 144 6.71 -11.41 19.55
CA ASP A 144 5.91 -12.62 19.79
C ASP A 144 5.45 -12.66 21.25
N PHE A 145 4.14 -12.81 21.45
CA PHE A 145 3.52 -12.74 22.78
C PHE A 145 2.35 -13.71 22.96
N VAL A 146 2.08 -14.05 24.21
CA VAL A 146 0.91 -14.83 24.64
C VAL A 146 -0.11 -13.88 25.29
N PRO A 147 -1.36 -13.83 24.80
CA PRO A 147 -2.40 -13.02 25.45
C PRO A 147 -2.92 -13.71 26.71
N VAL A 148 -2.83 -13.03 27.85
CA VAL A 148 -3.17 -13.54 29.18
C VAL A 148 -4.40 -12.83 29.71
N ALA A 149 -5.53 -13.54 29.71
CA ALA A 149 -6.76 -13.07 30.31
C ALA A 149 -6.87 -13.60 31.74
N THR A 150 -6.95 -12.70 32.73
CA THR A 150 -7.04 -13.04 34.16
C THR A 150 -8.47 -12.89 34.68
N GLU A 151 -8.72 -13.35 35.91
CA GLU A 151 -9.99 -13.17 36.65
C GLU A 151 -11.25 -13.64 35.88
N GLN A 152 -11.09 -14.67 35.06
CA GLN A 152 -12.17 -15.18 34.22
C GLN A 152 -13.16 -16.01 35.03
N THR A 153 -14.46 -15.76 34.83
CA THR A 153 -15.55 -16.44 35.56
C THR A 153 -15.93 -17.79 34.96
N ARG A 154 -15.53 -18.08 33.72
CA ARG A 154 -15.80 -19.32 33.00
C ARG A 154 -14.49 -19.96 32.56
N GLY A 155 -14.33 -21.26 32.82
CA GLY A 155 -13.11 -21.99 32.47
C GLY A 155 -12.00 -21.80 33.51
N LEU A 156 -10.74 -21.77 33.05
CA LEU A 156 -9.59 -21.38 33.87
C LEU A 156 -9.70 -19.88 34.19
N SER A 157 -9.37 -19.48 35.41
CA SER A 157 -9.37 -18.08 35.85
C SER A 157 -8.31 -17.24 35.13
N THR A 158 -7.15 -17.83 34.85
CA THR A 158 -6.12 -17.29 33.96
C THR A 158 -6.06 -18.17 32.72
N ARG A 159 -6.31 -17.60 31.53
CA ARG A 159 -6.43 -18.35 30.28
C ARG A 159 -5.92 -17.56 29.09
N VAL A 160 -5.57 -18.28 28.02
CA VAL A 160 -5.26 -17.67 26.73
C VAL A 160 -6.55 -17.14 26.13
N SER A 161 -6.61 -15.83 25.91
CA SER A 161 -7.65 -15.22 25.08
C SER A 161 -7.28 -13.80 24.69
N MET A 162 -7.03 -13.59 23.41
CA MET A 162 -6.67 -12.25 22.91
C MET A 162 -7.77 -11.22 23.19
N LYS A 163 -9.02 -11.58 22.91
CA LYS A 163 -10.15 -10.67 23.09
C LYS A 163 -10.27 -10.19 24.54
N GLN A 164 -10.16 -11.11 25.49
CA GLN A 164 -10.28 -10.76 26.91
C GLN A 164 -9.05 -10.02 27.42
N ALA A 165 -7.84 -10.42 27.02
CA ALA A 165 -6.60 -9.73 27.36
C ALA A 165 -6.63 -8.25 26.91
N LEU A 166 -7.05 -7.99 25.66
CA LEU A 166 -7.20 -6.62 25.16
C LEU A 166 -8.33 -5.87 25.86
N LYS A 167 -9.45 -6.53 26.15
CA LYS A 167 -10.54 -5.90 26.91
C LYS A 167 -10.09 -5.47 28.31
N GLN A 168 -9.28 -6.26 29.00
CA GLN A 168 -8.71 -5.90 30.31
C GLN A 168 -7.73 -4.73 30.22
N GLN A 169 -7.15 -4.47 29.06
CA GLN A 169 -6.37 -3.27 28.77
C GLN A 169 -7.21 -2.06 28.32
N GLY A 170 -8.54 -2.16 28.34
CA GLY A 170 -9.45 -1.07 28.00
C GLY A 170 -9.78 -0.97 26.50
N PHE A 171 -9.46 -1.97 25.69
CA PHE A 171 -9.86 -2.00 24.29
C PHE A 171 -11.25 -2.62 24.12
N GLU A 172 -12.16 -1.87 23.50
CA GLU A 172 -13.51 -2.31 23.20
C GLU A 172 -13.74 -2.42 21.69
N SER A 173 -14.46 -3.45 21.26
CA SER A 173 -14.86 -3.61 19.87
C SER A 173 -16.07 -2.72 19.58
N LEU A 174 -15.92 -1.80 18.64
CA LEU A 174 -17.01 -0.96 18.12
C LEU A 174 -17.70 -1.58 16.89
N GLY A 175 -17.22 -2.73 16.42
CA GLY A 175 -17.88 -3.50 15.35
C GLY A 175 -16.92 -4.42 14.61
N ARG A 176 -17.41 -5.09 13.55
CA ARG A 176 -16.61 -6.05 12.76
C ARG A 176 -15.36 -5.41 12.11
N LYS A 177 -15.42 -4.11 11.79
CA LYS A 177 -14.30 -3.34 11.18
C LYS A 177 -13.41 -2.62 12.21
N GLN A 178 -13.80 -2.57 13.48
CA GLN A 178 -13.10 -1.92 14.59
C GLN A 178 -13.08 -2.86 15.79
N THR A 179 -12.27 -3.90 15.68
CA THR A 179 -12.07 -4.89 16.74
C THR A 179 -11.13 -4.37 17.82
N GLU A 180 -11.14 -5.00 19.00
CA GLU A 180 -10.18 -4.70 20.07
C GLU A 180 -8.74 -4.78 19.55
N TRP A 181 -8.48 -5.73 18.64
CA TRP A 181 -7.19 -5.91 17.98
C TRP A 181 -6.77 -4.69 17.18
N LYS A 182 -7.68 -4.14 16.36
CA LYS A 182 -7.37 -3.01 15.50
C LYS A 182 -7.12 -1.76 16.35
N ALA A 183 -7.97 -1.50 17.34
CA ALA A 183 -7.79 -0.40 18.28
C ALA A 183 -6.44 -0.47 19.00
N TRP A 184 -6.04 -1.67 19.44
CA TRP A 184 -4.72 -1.90 20.03
C TRP A 184 -3.58 -1.63 19.05
N MET A 185 -3.66 -2.13 17.82
CA MET A 185 -2.63 -1.90 16.80
C MET A 185 -2.50 -0.41 16.43
N GLU A 186 -3.61 0.33 16.36
CA GLU A 186 -3.57 1.78 16.15
C GLU A 186 -2.90 2.50 17.32
N ARG A 187 -3.19 2.11 18.58
CA ARG A 187 -2.48 2.65 19.75
C ARG A 187 -0.97 2.41 19.67
N GLU A 188 -0.55 1.18 19.34
CA GLU A 188 0.89 0.88 19.24
C GLU A 188 1.57 1.67 18.11
N LYS A 189 0.91 1.84 16.96
CA LYS A 189 1.43 2.69 15.88
C LYS A 189 1.51 4.15 16.27
N ALA A 190 0.55 4.66 17.06
CA ALA A 190 0.59 6.01 17.60
C ALA A 190 1.78 6.21 18.56
N SER A 191 1.98 5.28 19.50
CA SER A 191 3.15 5.32 20.40
C SER A 191 4.47 5.24 19.62
N LEU A 192 4.55 4.40 18.58
CA LEU A 192 5.73 4.34 17.73
C LEU A 192 5.93 5.63 16.91
N ALA A 193 4.85 6.27 16.47
CA ALA A 193 4.92 7.55 15.78
C ALA A 193 5.46 8.67 16.69
N GLU A 194 5.04 8.73 17.95
CA GLU A 194 5.54 9.68 18.94
C GLU A 194 7.04 9.49 19.18
N ILE A 195 7.49 8.24 19.38
CA ILE A 195 8.92 7.92 19.51
C ILE A 195 9.66 8.31 18.23
N ALA A 196 9.13 7.95 17.05
CA ALA A 196 9.78 8.29 15.79
C ALA A 196 9.91 9.82 15.59
N GLN A 197 8.93 10.62 16.02
CA GLN A 197 9.01 12.08 15.99
C GLN A 197 10.14 12.60 16.90
N ALA A 198 10.33 12.01 18.09
CA ALA A 198 11.47 12.34 18.96
C ALA A 198 12.83 11.99 18.33
N HIS A 199 12.85 11.00 17.42
CA HIS A 199 14.00 10.63 16.58
C HIS A 199 14.03 11.38 15.23
N GLU A 200 13.39 12.56 15.16
CA GLU A 200 13.42 13.48 14.02
C GLU A 200 12.87 12.90 12.71
N PHE A 201 11.83 12.06 12.80
CA PHE A 201 11.03 11.65 11.66
C PHE A 201 9.82 12.55 11.46
N GLU A 202 9.61 13.01 10.23
CA GLU A 202 8.36 13.65 9.80
C GLU A 202 7.34 12.56 9.45
N ILE A 203 6.49 12.19 10.41
CA ILE A 203 5.53 11.10 10.22
C ILE A 203 4.34 11.54 9.36
N VAL A 204 4.09 10.81 8.27
CA VAL A 204 2.91 10.97 7.41
C VAL A 204 2.04 9.73 7.43
N SER A 205 0.73 9.92 7.60
CA SER A 205 -0.26 8.85 7.48
C SER A 205 -0.66 8.69 6.01
N LEU A 206 -0.46 7.50 5.44
CA LEU A 206 -0.92 7.17 4.09
C LEU A 206 -2.41 6.75 4.02
N GLY A 207 -3.15 6.87 5.12
CA GLY A 207 -4.52 6.36 5.24
C GLY A 207 -4.56 4.83 5.41
N GLY A 208 -5.22 4.36 6.46
CA GLY A 208 -5.40 2.93 6.72
C GLY A 208 -6.39 2.31 5.74
N GLY A 209 -5.91 1.50 4.79
CA GLY A 209 -6.79 0.84 3.81
C GLY A 209 -6.09 -0.05 2.79
N ARG A 210 -4.78 -0.26 2.90
CA ARG A 210 -4.08 -1.22 2.05
C ARG A 210 -4.35 -2.63 2.58
N PRO A 211 -4.85 -3.57 1.76
CA PRO A 211 -4.95 -4.97 2.15
C PRO A 211 -3.58 -5.47 2.62
N HIS A 212 -3.55 -6.29 3.68
CA HIS A 212 -2.34 -7.00 4.07
C HIS A 212 -1.90 -7.85 2.87
N MET A 213 -0.67 -7.63 2.42
CA MET A 213 -0.08 -8.29 1.28
C MET A 213 1.16 -9.03 1.77
N ASP A 214 1.30 -10.31 1.41
CA ASP A 214 2.50 -11.04 1.81
C ASP A 214 3.74 -10.55 1.05
N LEU A 215 4.94 -10.90 1.54
CA LEU A 215 6.20 -10.38 0.97
C LEU A 215 6.37 -10.74 -0.53
N PRO A 216 6.06 -11.97 -0.99
CA PRO A 216 6.01 -12.28 -2.42
C PRO A 216 5.03 -11.41 -3.23
N GLU A 217 3.80 -11.24 -2.75
CA GLU A 217 2.79 -10.41 -3.42
C GLU A 217 3.22 -8.94 -3.49
N TYR A 218 3.83 -8.42 -2.41
CA TYR A 218 4.35 -7.05 -2.36
C TYR A 218 5.46 -6.84 -3.39
N ARG A 219 6.40 -7.79 -3.50
CA ARG A 219 7.45 -7.74 -4.53
C ARG A 219 6.86 -7.74 -5.93
N ALA A 220 5.87 -8.60 -6.19
CA ALA A 220 5.21 -8.64 -7.49
C ALA A 220 4.46 -7.34 -7.81
N ALA A 221 3.80 -6.73 -6.83
CA ALA A 221 3.13 -5.44 -6.98
C ALA A 221 4.13 -4.30 -7.23
N ALA A 222 5.24 -4.26 -6.49
CA ALA A 222 6.32 -3.29 -6.68
C ALA A 222 6.97 -3.40 -8.06
N GLN A 223 7.27 -4.62 -8.52
CA GLN A 223 7.83 -4.87 -9.86
C GLN A 223 6.87 -4.43 -10.98
N ARG A 224 5.56 -4.63 -10.82
CA ARG A 224 4.57 -4.12 -11.78
C ARG A 224 4.55 -2.60 -11.84
N LEU A 225 4.65 -1.94 -10.70
CA LEU A 225 4.67 -0.48 -10.64
C LEU A 225 5.93 0.09 -11.29
N GLU A 226 7.09 -0.50 -10.99
CA GLU A 226 8.38 -0.14 -11.58
C GLU A 226 8.36 -0.33 -13.11
N ALA A 227 7.85 -1.48 -13.60
CA ALA A 227 7.72 -1.73 -15.03
C ALA A 227 6.79 -0.73 -15.73
N VAL A 228 5.69 -0.31 -15.08
CA VAL A 228 4.81 0.73 -15.63
C VAL A 228 5.50 2.08 -15.66
N GLN A 229 6.24 2.43 -14.60
CA GLN A 229 6.97 3.70 -14.53
C GLN A 229 8.08 3.77 -15.60
N GLU A 230 8.83 2.69 -15.80
CA GLU A 230 9.82 2.58 -16.86
C GLU A 230 9.20 2.73 -18.26
N GLN A 231 8.03 2.11 -18.50
CA GLN A 231 7.30 2.25 -19.76
C GLN A 231 6.86 3.70 -20.02
N VAL A 232 6.37 4.40 -18.99
CA VAL A 232 5.97 5.81 -19.09
C VAL A 232 7.18 6.68 -19.43
N THR A 233 8.29 6.52 -18.70
CA THR A 233 9.50 7.30 -18.93
C THR A 233 10.11 7.01 -20.31
N ALA A 234 10.09 5.77 -20.78
CA ALA A 234 10.54 5.42 -22.12
C ALA A 234 9.66 6.07 -23.21
N ALA A 235 8.33 6.01 -23.05
CA ALA A 235 7.39 6.63 -23.98
C ALA A 235 7.56 8.16 -24.05
N GLU A 236 7.83 8.82 -22.92
CA GLU A 236 8.12 10.26 -22.87
C GLU A 236 9.39 10.63 -23.63
N GLN A 237 10.45 9.83 -23.49
CA GLN A 237 11.71 10.04 -24.22
C GLN A 237 11.54 9.84 -25.72
N ASP A 238 10.84 8.79 -26.16
CA ASP A 238 10.59 8.52 -27.57
C ASP A 238 9.78 9.65 -28.23
N MET A 239 8.77 10.17 -27.55
CA MET A 239 8.02 11.33 -28.03
C MET A 239 8.88 12.58 -28.17
N ALA A 240 9.79 12.82 -27.21
CA ALA A 240 10.70 13.96 -27.29
C ALA A 240 11.65 13.87 -28.50
N VAL A 241 12.13 12.66 -28.82
CA VAL A 241 12.94 12.40 -30.01
C VAL A 241 12.14 12.62 -31.29
N LEU A 242 10.93 12.08 -31.38
CA LEU A 242 10.07 12.21 -32.55
C LEU A 242 9.65 13.66 -32.82
N GLU A 243 9.36 14.45 -31.79
CA GLU A 243 9.06 15.88 -31.96
C GLU A 243 10.29 16.68 -32.48
N ARG A 244 11.51 16.30 -32.09
CA ARG A 244 12.73 16.90 -32.64
C ARG A 244 12.91 16.51 -34.11
N GLN A 245 12.74 15.24 -34.46
CA GLN A 245 12.82 14.75 -35.84
C GLN A 245 11.78 15.42 -36.74
N LYS A 246 10.53 15.54 -36.29
CA LYS A 246 9.45 16.24 -36.98
C LYS A 246 9.81 17.70 -37.27
N LYS A 247 10.38 18.42 -36.30
CA LYS A 247 10.84 19.81 -36.48
C LYS A 247 11.99 19.90 -37.49
N ALA A 248 12.94 18.96 -37.47
CA ALA A 248 14.05 18.92 -38.41
C ALA A 248 13.57 18.65 -39.85
N LEU A 249 12.75 17.61 -40.04
CA LEU A 249 12.11 17.28 -41.32
C LEU A 249 11.26 18.44 -41.85
N GLY A 250 10.51 19.12 -40.97
CA GLY A 250 9.74 20.31 -41.35
C GLY A 250 10.61 21.46 -41.88
N LYS A 251 11.82 21.65 -41.34
CA LYS A 251 12.79 22.63 -41.87
C LYS A 251 13.36 22.19 -43.22
N THR A 252 13.68 20.92 -43.39
CA THR A 252 14.20 20.36 -44.65
C THR A 252 13.17 20.47 -45.77
N VAL A 253 11.91 20.10 -45.50
CA VAL A 253 10.81 20.24 -46.48
C VAL A 253 10.65 21.70 -46.94
N ARG A 254 10.73 22.68 -46.02
CA ARG A 254 10.65 24.10 -46.40
C ARG A 254 11.82 24.56 -47.28
N ARG A 255 13.05 24.09 -46.99
CA ARG A 255 14.23 24.39 -47.82
C ARG A 255 14.10 23.80 -49.22
N LEU A 256 13.61 22.57 -49.31
CA LEU A 256 13.41 21.87 -50.57
C LEU A 256 12.30 22.50 -51.41
N GLN A 257 11.18 22.91 -50.80
CA GLN A 257 10.13 23.68 -51.49
C GLN A 257 10.62 25.04 -52.01
N ALA A 258 11.56 25.68 -51.30
CA ALA A 258 12.18 26.92 -51.77
C ALA A 258 13.13 26.66 -52.97
N ALA A 259 13.88 25.56 -52.95
CA ALA A 259 14.75 25.16 -54.06
C ALA A 259 13.95 24.75 -55.32
N GLU A 260 12.84 24.02 -55.15
CA GLU A 260 11.91 23.65 -56.22
C GLU A 260 11.36 24.89 -56.94
N LYS A 261 11.02 25.96 -56.21
CA LYS A 261 10.59 27.25 -56.80
C LYS A 261 11.66 27.95 -57.62
N VAL A 262 12.94 27.79 -57.27
CA VAL A 262 14.08 28.40 -57.99
C VAL A 262 14.41 27.62 -59.27
N GLN A 263 14.11 26.31 -59.32
CA GLN A 263 14.32 25.47 -60.48
C GLN A 263 13.38 25.80 -61.66
N VAL A 264 12.24 26.46 -61.40
CA VAL A 264 11.25 26.90 -62.41
C VAL A 264 11.77 28.08 -63.25
N ASP A 265 12.83 28.77 -62.83
CA ASP A 265 13.38 29.94 -63.56
C ASP A 265 14.38 29.57 -64.68
N LEU A 266 14.64 28.28 -64.93
CA LEU A 266 15.50 27.83 -66.03
C LEU A 266 14.84 28.02 -67.42
N ASP A 267 13.52 28.08 -67.49
CA ASP A 267 12.77 28.38 -68.72
C ASP A 267 12.92 29.84 -69.19
N ALA A 268 13.47 30.72 -68.34
CA ALA A 268 13.80 32.10 -68.70
C ALA A 268 15.08 32.20 -69.57
N ILE A 269 15.88 31.12 -69.67
CA ILE A 269 17.06 31.08 -70.51
C ILE A 269 16.63 30.92 -71.97
N ARG A 270 16.54 32.04 -72.70
CA ARG A 270 16.25 32.05 -74.15
C ARG A 270 17.57 31.98 -74.95
N PRO A 271 17.86 30.87 -75.66
CA PRO A 271 19.00 30.86 -76.58
C PRO A 271 18.72 31.74 -77.80
N GLU A 272 19.58 32.72 -78.07
CA GLU A 272 19.52 33.51 -79.30
C GLU A 272 19.96 32.66 -80.51
N LYS A 273 19.09 32.59 -81.53
CA LYS A 273 19.35 31.88 -82.78
C LYS A 273 20.03 32.81 -83.79
N THR A 274 21.03 32.30 -84.49
CA THR A 274 21.54 32.97 -85.70
C THR A 274 20.57 32.78 -86.88
N LEU A 275 20.66 33.64 -87.91
CA LEU A 275 19.83 33.64 -89.11
C LEU A 275 19.81 32.29 -89.88
N THR A 276 20.74 31.37 -89.61
CA THR A 276 20.82 30.02 -90.20
C THR A 276 20.34 28.89 -89.26
N GLY A 277 19.80 29.23 -88.08
CA GLY A 277 19.24 28.26 -87.14
C GLY A 277 20.23 27.64 -86.14
N ALA A 278 21.53 27.97 -86.21
CA ALA A 278 22.51 27.52 -85.22
C ALA A 278 22.50 28.40 -83.96
N VAL A 279 22.52 27.78 -82.77
CA VAL A 279 22.62 28.45 -81.47
C VAL A 279 24.06 28.92 -81.26
N LYS A 280 24.27 30.23 -81.06
CA LYS A 280 25.61 30.79 -80.81
C LYS A 280 25.90 30.77 -79.31
N GLY A 281 26.98 30.10 -78.90
CA GLY A 281 27.65 30.43 -77.62
C GLY A 281 27.48 29.49 -76.42
N VAL A 282 27.32 28.16 -76.61
CA VAL A 282 27.47 27.22 -75.48
C VAL A 282 28.84 26.52 -75.57
N THR A 283 29.73 26.75 -74.59
CA THR A 283 31.04 26.08 -74.49
C THR A 283 30.90 24.66 -73.93
N VAL A 284 31.91 23.81 -74.15
CA VAL A 284 31.93 22.42 -73.62
C VAL A 284 31.85 22.42 -72.09
N GLU A 285 32.46 23.40 -71.44
CA GLU A 285 32.43 23.63 -69.99
C GLU A 285 31.01 23.93 -69.50
N GLN A 286 30.25 24.79 -70.19
CA GLN A 286 28.85 25.06 -69.86
C GLN A 286 27.97 23.82 -70.00
N ILE A 287 28.23 22.95 -70.99
CA ILE A 287 27.51 21.66 -71.13
C ILE A 287 27.87 20.71 -69.97
N LYS A 288 29.13 20.66 -69.54
CA LYS A 288 29.55 19.86 -68.38
C LYS A 288 28.91 20.36 -67.09
N GLU A 289 28.85 21.67 -66.88
CA GLU A 289 28.19 22.28 -65.72
C GLU A 289 26.69 22.00 -65.70
N LEU A 290 26.02 22.09 -66.86
CA LEU A 290 24.60 21.80 -66.98
C LEU A 290 24.29 20.31 -66.71
N LYS A 291 25.12 19.39 -67.22
CA LYS A 291 25.00 17.95 -66.92
C LYS A 291 25.20 17.67 -65.42
N ALA A 292 26.19 18.32 -64.80
CA ALA A 292 26.44 18.18 -63.37
C ALA A 292 25.28 18.75 -62.53
N ALA A 293 24.70 19.87 -62.96
CA ALA A 293 23.52 20.46 -62.33
C ALA A 293 22.29 19.55 -62.47
N ALA A 294 22.07 18.94 -63.63
CA ALA A 294 20.98 18.00 -63.86
C ALA A 294 21.10 16.73 -62.99
N ILE A 295 22.30 16.17 -62.85
CA ILE A 295 22.56 15.01 -61.96
C ILE A 295 22.29 15.39 -60.50
N ARG A 296 22.76 16.58 -60.05
CA ARG A 296 22.48 17.08 -58.70
C ARG A 296 20.99 17.33 -58.47
N GLY A 297 20.28 17.86 -59.47
CA GLY A 297 18.83 18.07 -59.43
C GLY A 297 18.06 16.76 -59.27
N ALA A 298 18.40 15.74 -60.06
CA ALA A 298 17.77 14.42 -59.96
C ALA A 298 18.03 13.74 -58.61
N ALA A 299 19.25 13.84 -58.07
CA ALA A 299 19.57 13.32 -56.74
C ALA A 299 18.79 14.07 -55.63
N ALA A 300 18.70 15.40 -55.73
CA ALA A 300 17.92 16.20 -54.79
C ALA A 300 16.43 15.88 -54.86
N GLU A 301 15.85 15.71 -56.06
CA GLU A 301 14.45 15.30 -56.23
C GLU A 301 14.16 13.93 -55.60
N GLN A 302 15.08 12.97 -55.72
CA GLN A 302 14.96 11.67 -55.09
C GLN A 302 15.00 11.78 -53.55
N GLU A 303 15.95 12.55 -53.00
CA GLU A 303 16.03 12.81 -51.56
C GLU A 303 14.78 13.51 -51.02
N VAL A 304 14.24 14.49 -51.77
CA VAL A 304 12.96 15.14 -51.45
C VAL A 304 11.83 14.12 -51.36
N ARG A 305 11.79 13.17 -52.30
CA ARG A 305 10.74 12.15 -52.37
C ARG A 305 10.80 11.19 -51.19
N GLU A 306 12.00 10.75 -50.82
CA GLU A 306 12.24 9.88 -49.66
C GLU A 306 11.87 10.60 -48.35
N LEU A 307 12.32 11.84 -48.16
CA LEU A 307 11.98 12.65 -46.99
C LEU A 307 10.47 12.96 -46.91
N LYS A 308 9.79 13.18 -48.04
CA LYS A 308 8.32 13.34 -48.06
C LYS A 308 7.61 12.06 -47.63
N ALA A 309 8.11 10.88 -48.04
CA ALA A 309 7.55 9.59 -47.64
C ALA A 309 7.73 9.34 -46.13
N GLU A 310 8.93 9.56 -45.60
CA GLU A 310 9.24 9.43 -44.18
C GLU A 310 8.42 10.41 -43.33
N ASN A 311 8.29 11.66 -43.76
CA ASN A 311 7.47 12.66 -43.07
C ASN A 311 5.99 12.24 -43.03
N LYS A 312 5.46 11.67 -44.12
CA LYS A 312 4.09 11.15 -44.17
C LYS A 312 3.90 9.97 -43.21
N GLN A 313 4.88 9.07 -43.10
CA GLN A 313 4.86 7.94 -42.17
C GLN A 313 4.95 8.38 -40.71
N LEU A 314 5.79 9.37 -40.40
CA LEU A 314 5.86 9.94 -39.05
C LEU A 314 4.59 10.69 -38.68
N GLN A 315 4.01 11.43 -39.62
CA GLN A 315 2.72 12.10 -39.44
C GLN A 315 1.58 11.12 -39.18
N SER A 316 1.59 9.92 -39.76
CA SER A 316 0.55 8.92 -39.50
C SER A 316 0.71 8.18 -38.16
N ARG A 317 1.93 8.06 -37.63
CA ARG A 317 2.20 7.41 -36.33
C ARG A 317 2.00 8.34 -35.13
N LEU A 318 2.18 9.65 -35.32
CA LEU A 318 2.03 10.65 -34.26
C LEU A 318 0.67 10.64 -33.55
N PRO A 319 -0.50 10.52 -34.24
CA PRO A 319 -1.80 10.45 -33.59
C PRO A 319 -1.93 9.25 -32.65
N SER A 320 -1.56 8.05 -33.12
CA SER A 320 -1.66 6.81 -32.32
C SER A 320 -0.77 6.85 -31.08
N MET A 321 0.42 7.43 -31.18
CA MET A 321 1.28 7.61 -30.00
C MET A 321 0.73 8.64 -29.02
N LYS A 322 0.13 9.73 -29.52
CA LYS A 322 -0.54 10.71 -28.67
C LYS A 322 -1.75 10.12 -27.95
N GLU A 323 -2.51 9.27 -28.63
CA GLU A 323 -3.62 8.52 -28.01
C GLU A 323 -3.11 7.61 -26.90
N LYS A 324 -2.08 6.80 -27.15
CA LYS A 324 -1.48 5.93 -26.12
C LYS A 324 -0.95 6.71 -24.91
N LEU A 325 -0.33 7.88 -25.15
CA LEU A 325 0.09 8.74 -24.04
C LEU A 325 -1.13 9.24 -23.26
N LYS A 326 -2.17 9.70 -23.95
CA LYS A 326 -3.39 10.21 -23.33
C LYS A 326 -4.06 9.12 -22.49
N GLU A 327 -4.17 7.91 -23.02
CA GLU A 327 -4.68 6.74 -22.28
C GLU A 327 -3.85 6.43 -21.03
N ALA A 328 -2.51 6.50 -21.13
CA ALA A 328 -1.63 6.30 -19.99
C ALA A 328 -1.79 7.40 -18.92
N GLN A 329 -1.95 8.67 -19.34
CA GLN A 329 -2.20 9.81 -18.47
C GLN A 329 -3.57 9.72 -17.78
N GLU A 330 -4.64 9.44 -18.53
CA GLU A 330 -6.00 9.23 -18.01
C GLU A 330 -6.02 8.08 -17.01
N ARG A 331 -5.29 6.99 -17.29
CA ARG A 331 -5.17 5.87 -16.36
C ARG A 331 -4.45 6.26 -15.07
N GLN A 332 -3.41 7.10 -15.15
CA GLN A 332 -2.71 7.61 -13.98
C GLN A 332 -3.60 8.54 -13.15
N GLU A 333 -4.38 9.41 -13.79
CA GLU A 333 -5.37 10.28 -13.14
C GLU A 333 -6.44 9.46 -12.43
N LEU A 334 -7.03 8.46 -13.11
CA LEU A 334 -8.00 7.54 -12.51
C LEU A 334 -7.45 6.80 -11.29
N ILE A 335 -6.18 6.40 -11.31
CA ILE A 335 -5.53 5.76 -10.16
C ILE A 335 -5.41 6.75 -8.99
N SER A 336 -5.06 8.01 -9.27
CA SER A 336 -4.99 9.07 -8.25
C SER A 336 -6.36 9.38 -7.67
N GLU A 337 -7.37 9.57 -8.52
CA GLU A 337 -8.74 9.85 -8.08
C GLU A 337 -9.32 8.67 -7.28
N ASN A 338 -9.06 7.43 -7.69
CA ASN A 338 -9.51 6.26 -6.92
C ASN A 338 -8.85 6.21 -5.53
N ARG A 339 -7.60 6.66 -5.42
CA ARG A 339 -6.90 6.77 -4.13
C ARG A 339 -7.55 7.84 -3.25
N ASP A 340 -7.85 9.01 -3.80
CA ASP A 340 -8.47 10.11 -3.07
C ASP A 340 -9.91 9.75 -2.64
N LEU A 341 -10.69 9.12 -3.53
CA LEU A 341 -12.01 8.59 -3.21
C LEU A 341 -11.95 7.56 -2.08
N ARG A 342 -10.98 6.65 -2.10
CA ARG A 342 -10.79 5.69 -0.98
C ARG A 342 -10.48 6.39 0.33
N GLN A 343 -9.71 7.48 0.31
CA GLN A 343 -9.41 8.27 1.50
C GLN A 343 -10.66 9.02 2.01
N GLN A 344 -11.47 9.57 1.10
CA GLN A 344 -12.74 10.21 1.47
C GLN A 344 -13.75 9.20 2.03
N VAL A 345 -13.87 8.01 1.42
CA VAL A 345 -14.72 6.94 1.94
C VAL A 345 -14.26 6.53 3.34
N ALA A 346 -12.95 6.36 3.56
CA ALA A 346 -12.43 6.02 4.88
C ALA A 346 -12.74 7.11 5.93
N TYR A 347 -12.63 8.40 5.56
CA TYR A 347 -12.99 9.51 6.43
C TYR A 347 -14.49 9.56 6.75
N LEU A 348 -15.35 9.36 5.74
CA LEU A 348 -16.80 9.33 5.94
C LEU A 348 -17.24 8.13 6.78
N GLU A 349 -16.61 6.97 6.60
CA GLU A 349 -16.84 5.80 7.45
C GLU A 349 -16.48 6.09 8.91
N ASP A 350 -15.34 6.75 9.17
CA ASP A 350 -14.91 7.14 10.53
C ASP A 350 -15.86 8.16 11.17
N SER A 351 -16.28 9.18 10.41
CA SER A 351 -17.26 10.17 10.87
C SER A 351 -18.62 9.54 11.18
N LEU A 352 -19.08 8.62 10.35
CA LEU A 352 -20.33 7.90 10.58
C LEU A 352 -20.26 7.01 11.83
N ASP A 353 -19.11 6.36 12.07
CA ASP A 353 -18.90 5.56 13.28
C ASP A 353 -18.89 6.42 14.54
N SER A 354 -18.23 7.58 14.50
CA SER A 354 -18.23 8.56 15.60
C SER A 354 -19.65 9.02 15.96
N GLU A 355 -20.46 9.38 14.96
CA GLU A 355 -21.87 9.79 15.15
C GLU A 355 -22.72 8.65 15.72
N ARG A 356 -22.53 7.42 15.23
CA ARG A 356 -23.21 6.22 15.77
C ARG A 356 -22.85 5.99 17.24
N ASN A 357 -21.57 6.08 17.58
CA ASN A 357 -21.08 5.92 18.95
C ASN A 357 -21.58 7.03 19.88
N PHE A 358 -21.66 8.27 19.39
CA PHE A 358 -22.25 9.37 20.13
C PHE A 358 -23.75 9.14 20.38
N SER A 359 -24.51 8.78 19.34
CA SER A 359 -25.94 8.49 19.43
C SER A 359 -26.22 7.33 20.40
N SER A 360 -25.43 6.24 20.35
CA SER A 360 -25.56 5.11 21.28
C SER A 360 -25.36 5.54 22.73
N ARG A 361 -24.32 6.32 23.03
CA ARG A 361 -24.07 6.84 24.39
C ARG A 361 -25.19 7.77 24.86
N LEU A 362 -25.73 8.59 23.97
CA LEU A 362 -26.85 9.46 24.29
C LEU A 362 -28.10 8.64 24.63
N LEU A 363 -28.42 7.61 23.84
CA LEU A 363 -29.56 6.71 24.09
C LEU A 363 -29.41 5.93 25.40
N GLU A 364 -28.21 5.41 25.69
CA GLU A 364 -27.92 4.77 26.98
C GLU A 364 -28.10 5.74 28.15
N GLY A 365 -27.60 6.97 28.02
CA GLY A 365 -27.76 8.01 29.04
C GLY A 365 -29.23 8.37 29.29
N VAL A 366 -30.03 8.55 28.22
CA VAL A 366 -31.47 8.79 28.34
C VAL A 366 -32.18 7.59 28.96
N GLY A 367 -31.83 6.37 28.56
CA GLY A 367 -32.35 5.14 29.16
C GLY A 367 -32.09 5.06 30.66
N ALA A 368 -30.86 5.36 31.09
CA ALA A 368 -30.48 5.38 32.51
C ALA A 368 -31.27 6.43 33.31
N VAL A 369 -31.53 7.61 32.73
CA VAL A 369 -32.38 8.64 33.35
C VAL A 369 -33.82 8.15 33.49
N LEU A 370 -34.38 7.52 32.45
CA LEU A 370 -35.74 6.97 32.50
C LEU A 370 -35.86 5.84 33.54
N ASP A 371 -34.85 4.96 33.65
CA ASP A 371 -34.78 3.91 34.67
C ASP A 371 -34.67 4.49 36.09
N PHE A 372 -33.90 5.56 36.26
CA PHE A 372 -33.81 6.27 37.53
C PHE A 372 -35.16 6.88 37.91
N LEU A 373 -35.82 7.57 36.98
CA LEU A 373 -37.13 8.19 37.19
C LEU A 373 -38.20 7.13 37.53
N ASP A 374 -38.20 5.99 36.86
CA ASP A 374 -39.16 4.90 37.10
C ASP A 374 -39.04 4.31 38.52
N ARG A 375 -37.83 4.26 39.06
CA ARG A 375 -37.56 3.76 40.43
C ARG A 375 -37.90 4.76 41.53
N HIS A 376 -37.90 6.06 41.24
CA HIS A 376 -37.96 7.11 42.26
C HIS A 376 -39.23 7.98 42.21
N LEU A 377 -40.00 7.95 41.11
CA LEU A 377 -41.27 8.68 41.00
C LEU A 377 -42.46 7.84 41.52
N PRO A 378 -43.50 8.50 42.08
CA PRO A 378 -44.76 7.84 42.42
C PRO A 378 -45.44 7.18 41.20
N GLU A 379 -46.16 6.07 41.43
CA GLU A 379 -46.73 5.24 40.35
C GLU A 379 -47.66 6.00 39.38
N GLN A 380 -48.31 7.07 39.85
CA GLN A 380 -49.16 7.93 39.02
C GLN A 380 -48.43 8.57 37.82
N PHE A 381 -47.08 8.65 37.85
CA PHE A 381 -46.26 9.20 36.78
C PHE A 381 -45.69 8.14 35.82
N ARG A 382 -45.83 6.84 36.09
CA ARG A 382 -45.35 5.77 35.20
C ARG A 382 -45.86 5.89 33.76
N PRO A 383 -47.13 6.25 33.49
CA PRO A 383 -47.61 6.39 32.10
C PRO A 383 -46.83 7.43 31.29
N LEU A 384 -46.29 8.46 31.92
CA LEU A 384 -45.46 9.47 31.25
C LEU A 384 -44.06 8.94 30.92
N ILE A 385 -43.50 8.09 31.76
CA ILE A 385 -42.18 7.46 31.54
C ILE A 385 -42.27 6.43 30.40
N GLU A 386 -43.31 5.60 30.38
CA GLU A 386 -43.59 4.69 29.28
C GLU A 386 -43.76 5.44 27.95
N ARG A 387 -44.51 6.54 27.96
CA ARG A 387 -44.66 7.41 26.77
C ARG A 387 -43.33 8.00 26.30
N ALA A 388 -42.43 8.34 27.22
CA ALA A 388 -41.09 8.82 26.89
C ALA A 388 -40.19 7.73 26.28
N ARG A 389 -40.34 6.47 26.73
CA ARG A 389 -39.63 5.31 26.13
C ARG A 389 -40.11 5.02 24.71
N GLU A 390 -41.41 5.15 24.44
CA GLU A 390 -41.99 4.99 23.10
C GLU A 390 -41.47 6.02 22.08
N LEU A 391 -41.01 7.18 22.54
CA LEU A 391 -40.47 8.25 21.70
C LEU A 391 -38.97 8.09 21.40
N LEU A 392 -38.28 7.15 22.05
CA LEU A 392 -36.87 6.88 21.75
C LEU A 392 -36.75 6.15 20.41
N PRO A 393 -35.88 6.61 19.51
CA PRO A 393 -35.65 5.90 18.26
C PRO A 393 -35.07 4.51 18.57
N VAL A 394 -35.68 3.47 18.00
CA VAL A 394 -35.12 2.12 18.02
C VAL A 394 -33.86 2.15 17.16
N PRO A 395 -32.69 1.71 17.66
CA PRO A 395 -31.50 1.65 16.84
C PRO A 395 -31.79 0.74 15.65
N GLU A 396 -31.73 1.29 14.44
CA GLU A 396 -31.71 0.50 13.21
C GLU A 396 -30.39 -0.26 13.17
N LEU A 397 -30.33 -1.37 13.90
CA LEU A 397 -29.33 -2.40 13.70
C LEU A 397 -29.65 -3.04 12.35
N GLN A 398 -29.14 -2.46 11.27
CA GLN A 398 -29.09 -3.12 9.98
C GLN A 398 -28.33 -4.44 10.18
N GLN A 399 -29.08 -5.53 10.30
CA GLN A 399 -28.54 -6.87 10.13
C GLN A 399 -27.90 -6.89 8.74
N PRO A 400 -26.66 -7.39 8.59
CA PRO A 400 -26.07 -7.52 7.26
C PRO A 400 -26.98 -8.46 6.47
N GLU A 401 -27.59 -7.95 5.40
CA GLU A 401 -28.11 -8.80 4.35
C GLU A 401 -26.99 -9.78 4.00
N GLN A 402 -27.30 -11.08 4.07
CA GLN A 402 -26.38 -12.10 3.60
C GLN A 402 -26.13 -11.79 2.13
N GLU A 403 -24.96 -11.23 1.81
CA GLU A 403 -24.39 -11.30 0.48
C GLU A 403 -24.26 -12.79 0.17
N GLN A 404 -25.31 -13.35 -0.45
CA GLN A 404 -25.19 -14.58 -1.21
C GLN A 404 -24.06 -14.33 -2.18
N GLU A 405 -23.02 -15.17 -2.11
CA GLU A 405 -21.99 -15.31 -3.11
C GLU A 405 -22.65 -15.51 -4.48
N ARG A 406 -22.94 -14.40 -5.17
CA ARG A 406 -23.14 -14.41 -6.61
C ARG A 406 -21.76 -14.61 -7.19
N SER A 407 -21.45 -15.87 -7.44
CA SER A 407 -20.46 -16.30 -8.41
C SER A 407 -20.68 -15.53 -9.71
N HIS A 408 -19.96 -14.42 -9.87
CA HIS A 408 -19.78 -13.78 -11.15
C HIS A 408 -18.84 -14.66 -11.97
N THR A 409 -19.43 -15.66 -12.62
CA THR A 409 -18.86 -16.27 -13.82
C THR A 409 -18.59 -15.15 -14.81
N TRP A 410 -17.31 -14.81 -15.01
CA TRP A 410 -16.88 -14.04 -16.16
C TRP A 410 -17.16 -14.89 -17.40
N GLY A 411 -18.30 -14.60 -18.02
CA GLY A 411 -18.66 -15.09 -19.34
C GLY A 411 -17.65 -14.57 -20.36
N GLY A 412 -17.36 -15.43 -21.34
CA GLY A 412 -16.24 -15.29 -22.24
C GLY A 412 -16.26 -14.04 -23.11
N MET A 413 -15.06 -13.57 -23.42
CA MET A 413 -14.78 -12.95 -24.70
C MET A 413 -13.71 -13.81 -25.35
N GLU A 414 -14.14 -14.56 -26.36
CA GLU A 414 -13.27 -15.24 -27.31
C GLU A 414 -12.57 -14.22 -28.21
N LEU A 415 -11.29 -14.52 -28.45
CA LEU A 415 -10.38 -14.14 -29.56
C LEU A 415 -10.16 -12.65 -29.88
#